data_AF-A0AAN9BUY4-F1
#
_entry.id   AF-A0AAN9BUY4-F1
#
_cell.length_a   1.000
_cell.length_b   1.000
_cell.length_c   1.000
_cell.angle_alpha   90.00
_cell.angle_beta   90.00
_cell.angle_gamma   90.00
#
_symmetry.space_group_name_H-M   'P 1'
#
loop_
_entity.id
_entity.type
_entity.pdbx_description
1 polymer ?
#
loop_
_entity_poly.entity_id
_entity_poly.type
_entity_poly.pdbx_seq_one_letter_code
_entity_poly.pdbx_strand_id
1 'polypeptide(L)'
;MAFVLLAFLYLLIDVCKIWSGAPFYFPGMNPIVVYVGHELLTGRFPVSFDVVVTHPAQLAMNLWGATFWVLVALYLLNKGILITV
;
A
#
# COMPACT_ATOMS: atom_id res chain seq x y z
N MET A 1 6.81 -10.04 16.47
CA MET A 1 7.45 -8.95 15.68
C MET A 1 6.45 -7.87 15.26
N ALA A 2 5.26 -8.22 14.73
CA ALA A 2 4.25 -7.23 14.31
C ALA A 2 3.83 -6.23 15.42
N PHE A 3 3.65 -6.68 16.67
CA PHE A 3 3.30 -5.80 17.80
C PHE A 3 4.40 -4.80 18.17
N VAL A 4 5.67 -5.18 18.00
CA VAL A 4 6.82 -4.30 18.27
C VAL A 4 6.89 -3.22 17.19
N LEU A 5 6.69 -3.61 15.92
CA LEU A 5 6.62 -2.68 14.80
C LEU A 5 5.46 -1.68 14.98
N LEU A 6 4.28 -2.17 15.38
CA LEU A 6 3.12 -1.33 15.66
C LEU A 6 3.40 -0.34 16.79
N ALA A 7 4.00 -0.79 17.90
CA ALA A 7 4.37 0.08 19.02
C ALA A 7 5.38 1.17 18.60
N PHE A 8 6.36 0.81 17.77
CA PHE A 8 7.33 1.76 17.22
C PHE A 8 6.67 2.81 16.32
N LEU A 9 5.81 2.39 15.40
CA LEU A 9 5.04 3.29 14.53
C LEU A 9 4.13 4.22 15.34
N TYR A 10 3.47 3.71 16.38
CA TYR A 10 2.62 4.49 17.27
C TYR A 10 3.42 5.59 18.00
N LEU A 11 4.59 5.26 18.55
CA LEU A 11 5.44 6.26 19.21
C LEU A 11 5.90 7.35 18.24
N LEU A 12 6.28 6.99 17.01
CA LEU A 12 6.75 7.95 16.01
C LEU A 12 5.65 8.88 15.48
N ILE A 13 4.46 8.32 15.21
CA ILE A 13 3.35 9.03 14.56
C ILE A 13 2.51 9.78 15.60
N ASP A 14 2.01 9.08 16.63
CA ASP A 14 1.06 9.66 17.58
C ASP A 14 1.73 10.44 18.71
N VAL A 15 2.86 9.95 19.24
CA VAL A 15 3.52 10.58 20.39
C VAL A 15 4.52 11.64 19.96
N CYS A 16 5.44 11.31 19.06
CA CYS A 16 6.48 12.24 18.63
C CYS A 16 6.02 13.19 17.52
N LYS A 17 4.92 12.88 16.80
CA LYS A 17 4.38 13.68 15.68
C LYS A 17 5.42 14.08 14.63
N ILE A 18 6.49 13.29 14.50
CA ILE A 18 7.57 13.53 13.52
C ILE A 18 7.05 13.26 12.11
N TRP A 19 6.02 12.42 11.99
CA TRP A 19 5.48 11.99 10.72
C TRP A 19 3.96 11.87 10.77
N SER A 20 3.28 12.33 9.72
CA SER A 20 1.82 12.31 9.61
C SER A 20 1.22 10.93 9.28
N GLY A 21 2.04 9.87 9.19
CA GLY A 21 1.61 8.51 8.79
C GLY A 21 1.36 8.32 7.29
N ALA A 22 1.61 9.33 6.46
CA ALA A 22 1.54 9.26 5.00
C ALA A 22 2.76 8.52 4.45
N PRO A 23 2.64 7.42 3.69
CA PRO A 23 1.51 7.14 2.81
C PRO A 23 0.58 6.00 3.26
N PHE A 24 0.76 5.44 4.46
CA PHE A 24 0.08 4.21 4.86
C PHE A 24 -1.43 4.35 5.06
N TYR A 25 -1.93 5.54 5.40
CA TYR A 25 -3.38 5.76 5.53
C TYR A 25 -4.09 5.95 4.19
N PHE A 26 -3.40 6.34 3.12
CA PHE A 26 -4.04 6.61 1.82
C PHE A 26 -4.74 5.40 1.20
N PRO A 27 -4.12 4.20 1.11
CA PRO A 27 -4.83 3.01 0.65
C PRO A 27 -5.95 2.61 1.61
N GLY A 28 -5.83 2.94 2.90
CA GLY A 28 -6.87 2.71 3.91
C GLY A 28 -8.11 3.61 3.77
N MET A 29 -8.01 4.74 3.07
CA MET A 29 -9.15 5.64 2.81
C MET A 29 -10.04 5.16 1.64
N ASN A 30 -9.55 4.25 0.80
CA ASN A 30 -10.30 3.67 -0.32
C ASN A 30 -10.07 2.15 -0.42
N PRO A 31 -10.40 1.37 0.64
CA PRO A 31 -10.02 -0.04 0.73
C PRO A 31 -10.70 -0.90 -0.34
N ILE A 32 -11.94 -0.55 -0.74
CA ILE A 32 -12.69 -1.29 -1.78
C ILE A 32 -12.01 -1.14 -3.14
N VAL A 33 -11.56 0.06 -3.50
CA VAL A 33 -10.91 0.32 -4.80
C VAL A 33 -9.60 -0.45 -4.90
N VAL A 34 -8.79 -0.41 -3.83
CA VAL A 34 -7.53 -1.14 -3.78
C VAL A 34 -7.76 -2.65 -3.83
N TYR A 35 -8.75 -3.16 -3.09
CA TYR A 35 -9.07 -4.59 -3.06
C TYR A 35 -9.57 -5.09 -4.41
N VAL A 36 -10.63 -4.48 -4.96
CA VAL A 36 -11.20 -4.88 -6.26
C VAL A 36 -10.16 -4.70 -7.37
N GLY A 37 -9.40 -3.61 -7.35
CA GLY A 37 -8.33 -3.38 -8.30
C GLY A 37 -7.23 -4.46 -8.22
N HIS A 38 -6.83 -4.85 -7.00
CA HIS A 38 -5.86 -5.91 -6.80
C HIS A 38 -6.39 -7.26 -7.31
N GLU A 39 -7.62 -7.63 -6.97
CA GLU A 39 -8.25 -8.87 -7.44
C GLU A 39 -8.31 -8.93 -8.98
N LEU A 40 -8.66 -7.82 -9.64
CA LEU A 40 -8.74 -7.75 -11.10
C LEU A 40 -7.37 -7.80 -11.81
N LEU A 41 -6.32 -7.31 -11.14
CA LEU A 41 -4.96 -7.19 -11.66
C LEU A 41 -4.01 -8.27 -11.13
N THR A 42 -4.52 -9.21 -10.33
CA THR A 42 -3.72 -10.34 -9.82
C THR A 42 -3.26 -11.21 -10.98
N GLY A 43 -1.95 -11.44 -11.08
CA GLY A 43 -1.34 -12.22 -12.16
C GLY A 43 -1.31 -11.52 -13.53
N ARG A 44 -1.61 -10.21 -13.59
CA ARG A 44 -1.55 -9.41 -14.82
C ARG A 44 -0.65 -8.18 -14.64
N PHE A 45 0.04 -7.82 -15.72
CA PHE A 45 0.74 -6.53 -15.81
C PHE A 45 -0.27 -5.39 -15.62
N PRO A 46 0.01 -4.33 -14.83
CA PRO A 46 1.32 -3.92 -14.28
C PRO A 46 1.56 -4.26 -12.79
N VAL A 47 0.65 -4.96 -12.11
CA VAL A 47 0.66 -5.10 -10.64
C VAL A 47 1.40 -6.34 -10.18
N SER A 48 1.04 -7.50 -10.74
CA SER A 48 1.65 -8.78 -10.42
C SER A 48 1.91 -9.54 -11.71
N PHE A 49 3.16 -9.56 -12.16
CA PHE A 49 3.62 -10.31 -13.33
C PHE A 49 4.56 -11.45 -12.91
N ASP A 50 4.64 -12.50 -13.73
CA ASP A 50 5.51 -13.64 -13.45
C ASP A 50 6.98 -13.18 -13.40
N VAL A 51 7.64 -13.46 -12.29
CA VAL A 51 9.07 -13.20 -12.08
C VAL A 51 9.76 -14.48 -11.66
N VAL A 52 11.03 -14.60 -12.00
CA VAL A 52 11.86 -15.74 -11.60
C VAL A 52 11.72 -15.96 -10.10
N VAL A 53 11.47 -17.21 -9.69
CA VAL A 53 11.24 -17.63 -8.30
C VAL A 53 12.56 -17.57 -7.51
N THR A 54 13.04 -16.36 -7.30
CA THR A 54 14.21 -16.02 -6.49
C THR A 54 13.75 -15.02 -5.44
N HIS A 55 14.24 -15.20 -4.21
CA HIS A 55 13.94 -14.30 -3.09
C HIS A 55 14.04 -12.80 -3.43
N PRO A 56 15.11 -12.30 -4.07
CA PRO A 56 15.21 -10.88 -4.39
C PRO A 56 14.21 -10.43 -5.47
N ALA A 57 13.93 -11.25 -6.48
CA ALA A 57 12.98 -10.90 -7.54
C ALA A 57 11.55 -10.87 -7.02
N GLN A 58 11.16 -11.84 -6.19
CA GLN A 58 9.84 -11.84 -5.53
C GLN A 58 9.69 -10.67 -4.56
N LEU A 59 10.75 -10.31 -3.82
CA LEU A 59 10.73 -9.13 -2.95
C LEU A 59 10.52 -7.84 -3.76
N ALA A 60 11.27 -7.68 -4.85
CA ALA A 60 11.15 -6.51 -5.72
C ALA A 60 9.76 -6.39 -6.36
N MET A 61 9.19 -7.51 -6.81
CA MET A 61 7.83 -7.58 -7.34
C MET A 61 6.79 -7.17 -6.31
N ASN A 62 6.85 -7.72 -5.09
CA ASN A 62 5.91 -7.38 -4.03
C ASN A 62 6.06 -5.91 -3.59
N LEU A 63 7.28 -5.40 -3.54
CA LEU A 63 7.56 -3.99 -3.23
C LEU A 63 7.01 -3.06 -4.32
N TRP A 64 7.14 -3.46 -5.59
CA TRP A 64 6.54 -2.76 -6.71
C TRP A 64 5.02 -2.72 -6.62
N GLY A 65 4.38 -3.87 -6.38
CA GLY A 65 2.93 -3.96 -6.23
C GLY A 65 2.40 -3.07 -5.09
N ALA A 66 3.05 -3.10 -3.93
CA ALA A 66 2.69 -2.23 -2.80
C ALA A 66 2.87 -0.74 -3.17
N THR A 67 3.97 -0.38 -3.83
CA THR A 67 4.24 0.99 -4.28
C THR A 67 3.22 1.47 -5.30
N PHE A 68 2.85 0.62 -6.26
CA PHE A 68 1.84 0.90 -7.27
C PHE A 68 0.49 1.23 -6.63
N TRP A 69 0.04 0.42 -5.67
CA TRP A 69 -1.22 0.69 -4.95
C TRP A 69 -1.18 1.95 -4.11
N VAL A 70 -0.03 2.26 -3.51
CA VAL A 70 0.16 3.56 -2.82
C VAL A 70 0.05 4.72 -3.80
N LEU A 71 0.64 4.63 -4.99
CA LEU A 71 0.54 5.65 -6.03
C LEU A 71 -0.90 5.81 -6.55
N VAL A 72 -1.62 4.70 -6.75
CA VAL A 72 -3.04 4.72 -7.13
C VAL A 72 -3.87 5.39 -6.04
N ALA A 73 -3.67 5.04 -4.77
CA ALA A 73 -4.37 5.67 -3.66
C ALA A 73 -4.08 7.19 -3.55
N LEU A 74 -2.82 7.60 -3.78
CA LEU A 74 -2.44 9.01 -3.86
C LEU A 74 -3.11 9.73 -5.03
N TYR A 75 -3.24 9.08 -6.19
CA TYR A 75 -3.94 9.64 -7.34
C TYR A 75 -5.44 9.84 -7.05
N LEU A 76 -6.10 8.85 -6.44
CA LEU A 76 -7.51 8.97 -6.03
C LEU A 76 -7.72 10.10 -5.02
N LEU A 77 -6.81 10.25 -4.06
CA LEU A 77 -6.86 11.35 -3.09
C LEU A 77 -6.77 12.72 -3.77
N ASN A 78 -5.83 12.89 -4.70
CA ASN A 78 -5.69 14.15 -5.45
C ASN A 78 -6.93 14.47 -6.32
N LYS A 79 -7.68 13.45 -6.73
CA LYS A 79 -8.95 13.61 -7.47
C LYS A 79 -10.16 13.82 -6.57
N GLY A 80 -10.01 13.73 -5.25
CA GLY A 80 -11.13 13.88 -4.30
C GLY A 80 -12.16 12.74 -4.39
N ILE A 81 -11.82 11.62 -5.02
CA ILE A 81 -12.71 10.47 -5.16
C ILE A 81 -12.52 9.59 -3.92
N LEU A 82 -13.41 9.76 -2.95
CA LEU A 82 -13.50 8.94 -1.75
C LEU A 82 -14.68 8.00 -1.92
N ILE A 83 -14.40 6.73 -2.20
CA ILE A 83 -15.41 5.68 -2.24
C ILE A 83 -15.39 5.02 -0.86
N THR A 84 -16.16 5.63 0.05
CA THR A 84 -16.44 5.12 1.38
C THR A 84 -17.89 4.65 1.40
N VAL A 85 -18.16 3.44 1.91
CA VAL A 85 -19.54 2.96 2.15
C VAL A 85 -20.06 3.48 3.48
#